data_AF-A0A7S2LXY9-F1
#
_entry.id   AF-A0A7S2LXY9-F1
#
_cell.length_a   1.000
_cell.length_b   1.000
_cell.length_c   1.000
_cell.angle_alpha   90.00
_cell.angle_beta   90.00
_cell.angle_gamma   90.00
#
_symmetry.space_group_name_H-M   'P 1'
#
loop_
_entity.id
_entity.type
_entity.pdbx_description
1 polymer ?
#
loop_
_entity_poly.entity_id
_entity_poly.type
_entity_poly.pdbx_seq_one_letter_code
_entity_poly.pdbx_strand_id
1 'polypeptide(L)'
;GGLASALRGGGASYVQLHRNLNSDLGRRPFTAKDIQELTGHMGSTIEGLRQRDDELQVKLAEQRSELTQLTKKRDAIADALEVAKPDRIACTICLAELAKGEGIEISCGHRFHRDCIKQWLTKEQFQDRCPVCRAPVPQSDQNELLAQGPEIIKEKIDVVDDPKPPSDPTDLDPLSINLAASLQLLNERVARAQQDVEALERDHVANTAEWTLLQRQRSVLETMPTTMDGIVSPTTTASREEELARQKKLLLKALSHNAAQALEAAAAEFKADPEIVKEAVRLNDWALKHASTPLRSNQAFVKELIKSFPTRAKHVLRYSVAAAKDTVLAAVRVQGEALEFAGQFRDDDECVLSAVRQDAHALQHASDRLRADKWVILEAVSKNRSALKHAPSDLQGLGLYKDW
;
A
#
# COMPACT_ATOMS: atom_id res chain seq x y z
N GLY A 1 24.37 -13.99 49.42
CA GLY A 1 25.68 -13.29 49.37
C GLY A 1 25.90 -12.61 48.04
N GLY A 2 26.02 -13.36 46.95
CA GLY A 2 26.33 -12.83 45.60
C GLY A 2 25.23 -12.00 44.94
N LEU A 3 23.95 -12.40 45.08
CA LEU A 3 22.79 -11.68 44.51
C LEU A 3 22.67 -10.22 44.97
N ALA A 4 22.99 -9.92 46.24
CA ALA A 4 22.93 -8.56 46.78
C ALA A 4 24.05 -7.64 46.22
N SER A 5 25.10 -8.19 45.62
CA SER A 5 26.17 -7.43 44.97
C SER A 5 25.82 -7.06 43.52
N ALA A 6 25.04 -7.91 42.83
CA ALA A 6 24.56 -7.65 41.47
C ALA A 6 23.45 -6.57 41.44
N LEU A 7 22.70 -6.40 42.54
CA LEU A 7 21.58 -5.45 42.64
C LEU A 7 21.99 -3.98 42.82
N ARG A 8 23.28 -3.69 43.04
CA ARG A 8 23.78 -2.30 43.24
C ARG A 8 24.46 -1.67 42.04
N GLY A 9 24.67 -2.42 40.95
CA GLY A 9 25.22 -1.91 39.70
C GLY A 9 24.14 -1.84 38.64
N GLY A 10 23.79 -0.65 38.17
CA GLY A 10 22.88 -0.48 37.05
C GLY A 10 23.35 -1.29 35.83
N GLY A 11 22.44 -2.06 35.23
CA GLY A 11 22.67 -2.68 33.92
C GLY A 11 22.78 -4.20 33.88
N ALA A 12 22.23 -4.97 34.82
CA ALA A 12 22.08 -6.40 34.61
C ALA A 12 20.96 -6.67 33.60
N SER A 13 21.30 -7.07 32.37
CA SER A 13 20.33 -7.53 31.37
C SER A 13 19.48 -8.67 31.94
N TYR A 14 18.20 -8.76 31.57
CA TYR A 14 17.32 -9.90 31.90
C TYR A 14 18.02 -11.24 31.67
N VAL A 15 18.87 -11.34 30.63
CA VAL A 15 19.68 -12.53 30.33
C VAL A 15 20.73 -12.82 31.41
N GLN A 16 21.38 -11.79 31.97
CA GLN A 16 22.33 -11.94 33.08
C GLN A 16 21.64 -12.31 34.38
N LEU A 17 20.49 -11.71 34.68
CA LEU A 17 19.68 -12.09 35.84
C LEU A 17 19.16 -13.51 35.71
N HIS A 18 18.61 -13.89 34.55
CA HIS A 18 18.15 -15.25 34.26
C HIS A 18 19.29 -16.28 34.34
N ARG A 19 20.50 -15.93 33.89
CA ARG A 19 21.69 -16.80 33.95
C ARG A 19 22.23 -16.92 35.39
N ASN A 20 22.26 -15.83 36.15
CA ASN A 20 22.65 -15.83 37.57
C ASN A 20 21.64 -16.59 38.45
N LEU A 21 20.35 -16.43 38.16
CA LEU A 21 19.29 -17.22 38.75
C LEU A 21 19.50 -18.69 38.39
N ASN A 22 19.66 -19.06 37.11
CA ASN A 22 19.91 -20.46 36.74
C ASN A 22 21.15 -21.08 37.41
N SER A 23 22.20 -20.29 37.66
CA SER A 23 23.39 -20.77 38.38
C SER A 23 23.16 -20.97 39.89
N ASP A 24 22.27 -20.18 40.51
CA ASP A 24 21.90 -20.33 41.93
C ASP A 24 20.73 -21.33 42.14
N LEU A 25 19.90 -21.56 41.11
CA LEU A 25 18.62 -22.30 41.16
C LEU A 25 18.74 -23.82 41.05
N GLY A 26 19.92 -24.37 40.78
CA GLY A 26 20.14 -25.83 40.79
C GLY A 26 19.96 -26.49 42.17
N ARG A 27 19.61 -25.75 43.23
CA ARG A 27 19.59 -26.25 44.62
C ARG A 27 18.33 -25.96 45.44
N ARG A 28 17.34 -25.18 44.98
CA ARG A 28 16.12 -24.90 45.77
C ARG A 28 14.90 -24.52 44.92
N PRO A 29 13.67 -24.91 45.33
CA PRO A 29 12.43 -24.47 44.68
C PRO A 29 12.23 -22.95 44.79
N PHE A 30 11.55 -22.36 43.80
CA PHE A 30 11.23 -20.93 43.78
C PHE A 30 10.30 -20.55 44.93
N THR A 31 10.67 -19.52 45.70
CA THR A 31 9.78 -18.93 46.69
C THR A 31 8.84 -17.90 46.05
N ALA A 32 7.72 -17.57 46.71
CA ALA A 32 6.82 -16.51 46.25
C ALA A 32 7.53 -15.15 46.10
N LYS A 33 8.51 -14.87 46.97
CA LYS A 33 9.33 -13.66 46.91
C LYS A 33 10.25 -13.64 45.68
N ASP A 34 10.86 -14.77 45.35
CA ASP A 34 11.71 -14.89 44.15
C ASP A 34 10.89 -14.63 42.87
N ILE A 35 9.68 -15.20 42.79
CA ILE A 35 8.75 -14.98 41.66
C ILE A 35 8.34 -13.51 41.57
N GLN A 36 8.04 -12.86 42.70
CA GLN A 36 7.67 -11.44 42.74
C GLN A 36 8.82 -10.51 42.28
N GLU A 37 10.06 -10.77 42.70
CA GLU A 37 11.23 -9.98 42.26
C GLU A 37 11.52 -10.17 40.76
N LEU A 38 11.44 -11.41 40.27
CA LEU A 38 11.62 -11.76 38.86
C LEU A 38 10.56 -11.10 37.96
N THR A 39 9.28 -11.26 38.30
CA THR A 39 8.16 -10.69 37.54
C THR A 39 8.19 -9.15 37.56
N GLY A 40 8.60 -8.54 38.67
CA GLY A 40 8.82 -7.10 38.76
C GLY A 40 9.91 -6.61 37.81
N HIS A 41 11.05 -7.31 37.77
CA HIS A 41 12.14 -6.96 36.85
C HIS A 41 11.74 -7.14 35.38
N MET A 42 11.06 -8.25 35.05
CA MET A 42 10.48 -8.48 33.72
C MET A 42 9.51 -7.36 33.34
N GLY A 43 8.69 -6.88 34.29
CA GLY A 43 7.80 -5.74 34.08
C GLY A 43 8.52 -4.46 33.69
N SER A 44 9.64 -4.15 34.34
CA SER A 44 10.46 -2.99 33.97
C SER A 44 11.09 -3.12 32.57
N THR A 45 11.56 -4.31 32.20
CA THR A 45 12.12 -4.57 30.86
C THR A 45 11.04 -4.49 29.78
N ILE A 46 9.85 -5.03 30.05
CA ILE A 46 8.67 -4.95 29.19
C ILE A 46 8.29 -3.50 28.91
N GLU A 47 8.29 -2.64 29.93
CA GLU A 47 7.98 -1.22 29.78
C GLU A 47 9.05 -0.50 28.96
N GLY A 48 10.33 -0.82 29.17
CA GLY A 48 11.43 -0.29 28.34
C GLY A 48 11.33 -0.69 26.86
N LEU A 49 10.97 -1.96 26.58
CA LEU A 49 10.74 -2.43 25.21
C LEU A 49 9.53 -1.74 24.57
N ARG A 50 8.48 -1.43 25.34
CA ARG A 50 7.33 -0.67 24.87
C ARG A 50 7.71 0.76 24.49
N GLN A 51 8.46 1.45 25.34
CA GLN A 51 8.95 2.81 25.04
C GLN A 51 9.82 2.84 23.79
N ARG A 52 10.72 1.85 23.64
CA ARG A 52 11.53 1.68 22.43
C ARG A 52 10.66 1.40 21.20
N ASP A 53 9.55 0.69 21.35
CA ASP A 53 8.60 0.44 20.26
C ASP A 53 7.96 1.73 19.77
N ASP A 54 7.50 2.58 20.70
CA ASP A 54 6.95 3.90 20.39
C ASP A 54 7.98 4.79 19.67
N GLU A 55 9.24 4.79 20.13
CA GLU A 55 10.34 5.52 19.48
C GLU A 55 10.63 5.01 18.05
N LEU A 56 10.65 3.68 17.85
CA LEU A 56 10.88 3.08 16.55
C LEU A 56 9.74 3.40 15.58
N GLN A 57 8.48 3.35 16.04
CA GLN A 57 7.31 3.72 15.24
C GLN A 57 7.37 5.17 14.74
N VAL A 58 7.78 6.12 15.60
CA VAL A 58 7.96 7.53 15.21
C VAL A 58 9.05 7.67 14.14
N LYS A 59 10.24 7.09 14.37
CA LYS A 59 11.35 7.14 13.39
C LYS A 59 10.96 6.52 12.05
N LEU A 60 10.24 5.41 12.09
CA LEU A 60 9.80 4.67 10.91
C LEU A 60 8.74 5.46 10.12
N ALA A 61 7.86 6.20 10.80
CA ALA A 61 6.93 7.13 10.15
C ALA A 61 7.65 8.30 9.46
N GLU A 62 8.64 8.90 10.11
CA GLU A 62 9.48 9.97 9.55
C GLU A 62 10.24 9.49 8.30
N GLN A 63 10.93 8.35 8.39
CA GLN A 63 11.70 7.79 7.29
C GLN A 63 10.83 7.36 6.11
N ARG A 64 9.64 6.78 6.36
CA ARG A 64 8.67 6.48 5.29
C ARG A 64 8.15 7.73 4.59
N SER A 65 7.95 8.82 5.34
CA SER A 65 7.55 10.12 4.77
C SER A 65 8.64 10.68 3.85
N GLU A 66 9.90 10.67 4.31
CA GLU A 66 11.05 11.11 3.51
C GLU A 66 11.19 10.27 2.23
N LEU A 67 11.14 8.95 2.35
CA LEU A 67 11.18 8.03 1.21
C LEU A 67 10.08 8.35 0.19
N THR A 68 8.85 8.61 0.66
CA THR A 68 7.72 8.99 -0.21
C THR A 68 7.96 10.31 -0.95
N GLN A 69 8.62 11.28 -0.32
CA GLN A 69 8.97 12.54 -0.99
C GLN A 69 10.06 12.35 -2.03
N LEU A 70 11.08 11.53 -1.73
CA LEU A 70 12.17 11.24 -2.65
C LEU A 70 11.70 10.45 -3.87
N THR A 71 10.84 9.45 -3.70
CA THR A 71 10.26 8.69 -4.82
C THR A 71 9.42 9.57 -5.73
N LYS A 72 8.59 10.45 -5.16
CA LYS A 72 7.84 11.44 -5.97
C LYS A 72 8.75 12.35 -6.79
N LYS A 73 9.86 12.85 -6.21
CA LYS A 73 10.83 13.68 -6.93
C LYS A 73 11.54 12.90 -8.05
N ARG A 74 11.93 11.65 -7.76
CA ARG A 74 12.51 10.72 -8.74
C ARG A 74 11.55 10.50 -9.92
N ASP A 75 10.29 10.18 -9.63
CA ASP A 75 9.28 9.88 -10.65
C ASP A 75 9.00 11.10 -11.53
N ALA A 76 8.86 12.29 -10.95
CA ALA A 76 8.70 13.52 -11.72
C ALA A 76 9.87 13.78 -12.69
N ILE A 77 11.11 13.49 -12.26
CA ILE A 77 12.31 13.63 -13.09
C ILE A 77 12.38 12.55 -14.16
N ALA A 78 12.01 11.31 -13.83
CA ALA A 78 11.94 10.21 -14.79
C ALA A 78 10.89 10.49 -15.88
N ASP A 79 9.71 10.97 -15.49
CA ASP A 79 8.64 11.37 -16.42
C ASP A 79 9.08 12.54 -17.31
N ALA A 80 9.75 13.55 -16.73
CA ALA A 80 10.31 14.65 -17.50
C ALA A 80 11.37 14.19 -18.51
N LEU A 81 12.15 13.14 -18.18
CA LEU A 81 13.13 12.54 -19.09
C LEU A 81 12.45 11.73 -20.20
N GLU A 82 11.33 11.08 -19.90
CA GLU A 82 10.48 10.38 -20.87
C GLU A 82 9.89 11.37 -21.90
N VAL A 83 9.36 12.50 -21.42
CA VAL A 83 8.81 13.59 -22.27
C VAL A 83 9.90 14.32 -23.06
N ALA A 84 11.12 14.39 -22.53
CA ALA A 84 12.26 14.97 -23.23
C ALA A 84 12.81 14.07 -24.36
N LYS A 85 12.34 12.82 -24.49
CA LYS A 85 12.64 12.00 -25.67
C LYS A 85 11.97 12.65 -26.88
N PRO A 86 12.72 13.05 -27.93
CA PRO A 86 12.10 13.65 -29.10
C PRO A 86 11.15 12.64 -29.76
N ASP A 87 9.91 13.06 -30.03
CA ASP A 87 8.98 12.33 -30.89
C ASP A 87 9.72 12.02 -32.20
N ARG A 88 10.01 10.74 -32.44
CA ARG A 88 10.67 10.28 -33.67
C ARG A 88 9.68 10.36 -34.84
N ILE A 89 9.41 11.57 -35.32
CA ILE A 89 8.67 11.78 -36.56
C ILE A 89 9.66 11.48 -37.69
N ALA A 90 9.48 10.37 -38.41
CA ALA A 90 10.37 10.02 -39.54
C ALA A 90 9.88 10.62 -40.86
N CYS A 91 10.81 11.07 -41.70
CA CYS A 91 10.50 11.49 -43.06
C CYS A 91 10.17 10.27 -43.93
N THR A 92 8.96 10.18 -44.49
CA THR A 92 8.56 9.01 -45.29
C THR A 92 9.21 8.95 -46.69
N ILE A 93 9.99 9.97 -47.08
CA ILE A 93 10.73 9.99 -48.35
C ILE A 93 12.12 9.35 -48.18
N CYS A 94 12.87 9.71 -47.14
CA CYS A 94 14.22 9.18 -46.90
C CYS A 94 14.30 8.17 -45.75
N LEU A 95 13.21 7.97 -45.01
CA LEU A 95 13.09 7.10 -43.83
C LEU A 95 13.99 7.49 -42.65
N ALA A 96 14.63 8.67 -42.69
CA ALA A 96 15.41 9.21 -41.58
C ALA A 96 14.52 10.01 -40.60
N GLU A 97 14.93 10.07 -39.33
CA GLU A 97 14.28 10.85 -38.28
C GLU A 97 14.33 12.36 -38.60
N LEU A 98 13.21 13.06 -38.40
CA LEU A 98 13.15 14.53 -38.50
C LEU A 98 13.51 15.12 -37.15
N ALA A 99 14.62 15.86 -37.07
CA ALA A 99 14.93 16.59 -35.85
C ALA A 99 13.87 17.68 -35.55
N LYS A 100 13.75 18.07 -34.28
CA LYS A 100 12.77 19.05 -33.81
C LYS A 100 12.99 20.40 -34.51
N GLY A 101 12.12 20.73 -35.48
CA GLY A 101 12.16 21.97 -36.26
C GLY A 101 12.65 21.82 -37.70
N GLU A 102 13.17 20.64 -38.10
CA GLU A 102 13.66 20.40 -39.48
C GLU A 102 12.58 19.92 -40.45
N GLY A 103 11.48 19.38 -39.93
CA GLY A 103 10.37 18.89 -40.74
C GLY A 103 9.40 20.00 -41.13
N ILE A 104 9.27 20.24 -42.44
CA ILE A 104 8.28 21.15 -43.01
C ILE A 104 6.96 20.42 -43.16
N GLU A 105 5.90 21.03 -42.64
CA GLU A 105 4.52 20.61 -42.82
C GLU A 105 3.95 21.27 -44.09
N ILE A 106 3.40 20.46 -45.01
CA ILE A 106 2.65 20.97 -46.17
C ILE A 106 1.16 21.08 -45.84
N SER A 107 0.38 21.84 -46.61
CA SER A 107 -1.06 22.14 -46.36
C SER A 107 -1.99 20.95 -46.04
N CYS A 108 -1.61 19.70 -46.35
CA CYS A 108 -2.35 18.51 -45.95
C CYS A 108 -1.96 17.93 -44.57
N GLY A 109 -1.05 18.57 -43.84
CA GLY A 109 -0.62 18.20 -42.48
C GLY A 109 0.53 17.19 -42.39
N HIS A 110 1.13 16.77 -43.52
CA HIS A 110 2.23 15.79 -43.52
C HIS A 110 3.61 16.49 -43.47
N ARG A 111 4.56 15.91 -42.71
CA ARG A 111 5.89 16.49 -42.45
C ARG A 111 7.04 15.73 -43.13
N PHE A 112 7.98 16.48 -43.72
CA PHE A 112 9.14 15.93 -44.44
C PHE A 112 10.37 16.82 -44.29
N HIS A 113 11.57 16.31 -44.57
CA HIS A 113 12.74 17.16 -44.74
C HIS A 113 12.51 18.11 -45.92
N ARG A 114 12.92 19.38 -45.76
CA ARG A 114 12.80 20.41 -46.80
C ARG A 114 13.35 19.94 -48.15
N ASP A 115 14.54 19.34 -48.15
CA ASP A 115 15.17 18.88 -49.39
C ASP A 115 14.47 17.66 -49.99
N CYS A 116 13.95 16.76 -49.15
CA CYS A 116 13.21 15.59 -49.60
C CYS A 116 11.92 15.98 -50.33
N ILE A 117 11.12 16.87 -49.73
CA ILE A 117 9.86 17.31 -50.36
C ILE A 117 10.12 18.21 -51.57
N LYS A 118 11.17 19.03 -51.54
CA LYS A 118 11.57 19.85 -52.69
C LYS A 118 11.96 19.00 -53.90
N GLN A 119 12.76 17.94 -53.69
CA GLN A 119 13.13 16.99 -54.74
C GLN A 119 11.95 16.19 -55.27
N TRP A 120 10.98 15.89 -54.41
CA TRP A 120 9.74 15.22 -54.81
C TRP A 120 8.92 16.09 -55.77
N LEU A 121 8.68 17.35 -55.39
CA LEU A 121 7.83 18.27 -56.15
C LEU A 121 8.46 18.81 -57.45
N THR A 122 9.78 18.68 -57.62
CA THR A 122 10.49 19.14 -58.84
C THR A 122 10.61 18.08 -59.93
N LYS A 123 10.29 16.82 -59.64
CA LYS A 123 10.34 15.73 -60.63
C LYS A 123 9.02 15.66 -61.40
N GLU A 124 9.08 15.77 -62.73
CA GLU A 124 7.90 15.72 -63.63
C GLU A 124 7.02 14.48 -63.45
N GLN A 125 7.60 13.38 -62.95
CA GLN A 125 6.90 12.11 -62.69
C GLN A 125 5.99 12.16 -61.47
N PHE A 126 6.30 13.02 -60.50
CA PHE A 126 5.55 13.17 -59.26
C PHE A 126 4.84 14.52 -59.34
N GLN A 127 3.71 14.53 -60.04
CA GLN A 127 2.75 15.64 -60.08
C GLN A 127 2.65 16.26 -58.68
N ASP A 128 2.59 17.60 -58.60
CA ASP A 128 2.33 18.52 -57.49
C ASP A 128 1.47 18.03 -56.29
N ARG A 129 1.78 16.85 -55.75
CA ARG A 129 0.93 16.07 -54.85
C ARG A 129 1.75 15.52 -53.70
N CYS A 130 1.12 15.50 -52.53
CA CYS A 130 1.71 14.93 -51.32
C CYS A 130 2.11 13.44 -51.51
N PRO A 131 3.33 13.02 -51.10
CA PRO A 131 3.76 11.61 -51.16
C PRO A 131 2.89 10.64 -50.35
N VAL A 132 2.21 11.13 -49.31
CA VAL A 132 1.45 10.30 -48.38
C VAL A 132 -0.02 10.22 -48.80
N CYS A 133 -0.70 11.36 -48.92
CA CYS A 133 -2.15 11.38 -49.16
C CYS A 133 -2.55 11.77 -50.59
N ARG A 134 -1.60 12.10 -51.48
CA ARG A 134 -1.83 12.51 -52.88
C ARG A 134 -2.67 13.77 -53.07
N ALA A 135 -2.96 14.51 -52.01
CA ALA A 135 -3.59 15.83 -52.07
C ALA A 135 -2.71 16.79 -52.88
N PRO A 136 -3.32 17.66 -53.73
CA PRO A 136 -2.57 18.68 -54.47
C PRO A 136 -1.91 19.67 -53.50
N VAL A 137 -0.65 20.01 -53.75
CA VAL A 137 0.13 20.98 -52.98
C VAL A 137 -0.07 22.36 -53.64
N PRO A 138 -0.67 23.34 -52.97
CA PRO A 138 -0.91 24.67 -53.50
C PRO A 138 0.38 25.36 -54.00
N GLN A 139 0.28 26.18 -55.04
CA GLN A 139 1.42 26.94 -55.57
C GLN A 139 2.04 27.90 -54.55
N SER A 140 1.28 28.36 -53.54
CA SER A 140 1.81 29.15 -52.42
C SER A 140 2.90 28.39 -51.65
N ASP A 141 2.61 27.14 -51.30
CA ASP A 141 3.49 26.28 -50.51
C ASP A 141 4.72 25.89 -51.35
N GLN A 142 4.52 25.66 -52.65
CA GLN A 142 5.61 25.38 -53.59
C GLN A 142 6.57 26.58 -53.69
N ASN A 143 6.04 27.80 -53.77
CA ASN A 143 6.85 29.02 -53.85
C ASN A 143 7.62 29.30 -52.56
N GLU A 144 7.03 29.04 -51.39
CA GLU A 144 7.66 29.20 -50.09
C GLU A 144 8.76 28.15 -49.82
N LEU A 145 8.55 26.91 -50.29
CA LEU A 145 9.57 25.85 -50.26
C LEU A 145 10.78 26.15 -51.16
N LEU A 146 10.59 26.93 -52.23
CA LEU A 146 11.62 27.30 -53.20
C LEU A 146 12.33 28.63 -52.89
N ALA A 147 11.75 29.49 -52.04
CA ALA A 147 12.36 30.75 -51.60
C ALA A 147 13.44 30.54 -50.51
N GLN A 148 14.51 31.34 -50.50
CA GLN A 148 15.53 31.31 -49.41
C GLN A 148 14.90 31.92 -48.14
N GLY A 149 15.05 31.23 -46.99
CA GLY A 149 14.07 31.23 -45.88
C GLY A 149 14.04 32.44 -44.95
N PRO A 150 13.07 32.53 -44.01
CA PRO A 150 13.04 33.61 -43.03
C PRO A 150 13.82 33.28 -41.75
N GLU A 151 14.38 34.34 -41.16
CA GLU A 151 15.12 34.40 -39.90
C GLU A 151 14.31 33.86 -38.71
N ILE A 152 14.98 33.07 -37.87
CA ILE A 152 14.45 32.62 -36.59
C ILE A 152 14.44 33.81 -35.63
N ILE A 153 13.24 34.28 -35.27
CA ILE A 153 13.03 35.27 -34.21
C ILE A 153 13.45 34.62 -32.87
N LYS A 154 14.56 35.11 -32.31
CA LYS A 154 14.98 34.88 -30.93
C LYS A 154 14.42 35.99 -30.05
N GLU A 155 13.69 35.63 -28.98
CA GLU A 155 13.55 36.30 -27.66
C GLU A 155 12.24 35.80 -27.00
N LYS A 156 12.11 35.51 -25.69
CA LYS A 156 12.98 35.62 -24.52
C LYS A 156 12.29 34.87 -23.35
N ILE A 157 13.00 34.02 -22.61
CA ILE A 157 12.71 33.78 -21.18
C ILE A 157 14.07 33.77 -20.48
N ASP A 158 14.27 34.80 -19.65
CA ASP A 158 15.44 34.97 -18.79
C ASP A 158 15.30 34.09 -17.53
N VAL A 159 16.41 33.46 -17.09
CA VAL A 159 17.14 33.75 -15.84
C VAL A 159 18.41 32.86 -15.78
N VAL A 160 19.53 33.55 -15.54
CA VAL A 160 20.97 33.18 -15.33
C VAL A 160 21.20 32.37 -14.03
N ASP A 161 22.31 31.69 -13.70
CA ASP A 161 23.74 31.65 -14.10
C ASP A 161 24.40 30.32 -13.63
N ASP A 162 25.52 29.95 -14.28
CA ASP A 162 26.28 28.67 -14.31
C ASP A 162 27.40 28.50 -13.23
N PRO A 163 28.04 27.31 -13.01
CA PRO A 163 29.24 26.95 -13.80
C PRO A 163 29.43 25.46 -14.23
N LYS A 164 29.83 25.36 -15.50
CA LYS A 164 30.40 24.31 -16.40
C LYS A 164 31.77 23.68 -15.94
N PRO A 165 32.44 22.65 -16.59
CA PRO A 165 32.13 21.58 -17.60
C PRO A 165 32.57 20.12 -17.17
N PRO A 166 32.37 19.07 -18.01
CA PRO A 166 33.47 18.59 -18.86
C PRO A 166 33.11 18.51 -20.35
N SER A 167 34.16 18.47 -21.18
CA SER A 167 34.23 18.95 -22.57
C SER A 167 34.20 17.85 -23.63
N ASP A 168 33.28 16.88 -23.50
CA ASP A 168 32.72 16.09 -24.61
C ASP A 168 31.77 15.02 -24.04
N PRO A 169 30.50 15.03 -24.44
CA PRO A 169 29.94 13.81 -25.05
C PRO A 169 28.95 14.12 -26.17
N THR A 170 29.22 13.56 -27.34
CA THR A 170 28.35 13.58 -28.51
C THR A 170 26.98 12.94 -28.23
N ASP A 171 25.94 13.62 -28.72
CA ASP A 171 24.60 13.14 -29.08
C ASP A 171 23.48 13.03 -28.02
N LEU A 172 23.40 13.94 -27.02
CA LEU A 172 22.15 14.22 -26.28
C LEU A 172 22.08 15.71 -25.80
N ASP A 173 20.86 16.30 -25.74
CA ASP A 173 20.60 17.71 -25.33
C ASP A 173 21.14 18.01 -23.90
N PRO A 174 21.84 19.14 -23.64
CA PRO A 174 22.32 19.56 -22.32
C PRO A 174 21.29 19.47 -21.18
N LEU A 175 20.00 19.70 -21.47
CA LEU A 175 18.93 19.60 -20.47
C LEU A 175 18.70 18.14 -20.04
N SER A 176 18.79 17.20 -20.99
CA SER A 176 18.61 15.77 -20.75
C SER A 176 19.78 15.16 -19.96
N ILE A 177 21.00 15.65 -20.17
CA ILE A 177 22.20 15.24 -19.43
C ILE A 177 22.08 15.64 -17.95
N ASN A 178 21.66 16.88 -17.68
CA ASN A 178 21.47 17.38 -16.31
C ASN A 178 20.33 16.64 -15.59
N LEU A 179 19.26 16.31 -16.30
CA LEU A 179 18.13 15.57 -15.76
C LEU A 179 18.49 14.10 -15.46
N ALA A 180 19.26 13.45 -16.33
CA ALA A 180 19.76 12.09 -16.12
C ALA A 180 20.73 12.00 -14.92
N ALA A 181 21.66 12.95 -14.77
CA ALA A 181 22.54 13.02 -13.61
C ALA A 181 21.76 13.24 -12.30
N SER A 182 20.74 14.11 -12.34
CA SER A 182 19.83 14.34 -11.21
C SER A 182 19.02 13.09 -10.84
N LEU A 183 18.55 12.34 -11.84
CA LEU A 183 17.84 11.08 -11.64
C LEU A 183 18.74 10.02 -10.99
N GLN A 184 19.99 9.91 -11.41
CA GLN A 184 20.96 8.98 -10.83
C GLN A 184 21.19 9.26 -9.33
N LEU A 185 21.46 10.52 -8.97
CA LEU A 185 21.65 10.91 -7.57
C LEU A 185 20.39 10.63 -6.73
N LEU A 186 19.20 10.88 -7.28
CA LEU A 186 17.94 10.57 -6.60
C LEU A 186 17.72 9.08 -6.43
N ASN A 187 18.06 8.25 -7.42
CA ASN A 187 17.99 6.80 -7.30
C ASN A 187 18.88 6.29 -6.15
N GLU A 188 20.11 6.80 -6.02
CA GLU A 188 21.01 6.45 -4.92
C GLU A 188 20.49 6.90 -3.55
N ARG A 189 19.81 8.05 -3.48
CA ARG A 189 19.17 8.55 -2.25
C ARG A 189 17.95 7.72 -1.88
N VAL A 190 17.11 7.37 -2.85
CA VAL A 190 15.96 6.49 -2.64
C VAL A 190 16.42 5.12 -2.14
N ALA A 191 17.46 4.54 -2.75
CA ALA A 191 18.01 3.25 -2.33
C ALA A 191 18.53 3.28 -0.88
N ARG A 192 19.24 4.34 -0.48
CA ARG A 192 19.68 4.53 0.91
C ARG A 192 18.52 4.66 1.88
N ALA A 193 17.55 5.51 1.57
CA ALA A 193 16.35 5.69 2.40
C ALA A 193 15.53 4.40 2.52
N GLN A 194 15.47 3.57 1.48
CA GLN A 194 14.86 2.24 1.55
C GLN A 194 15.59 1.31 2.53
N GLN A 195 16.92 1.25 2.46
CA GLN A 195 17.72 0.45 3.39
C GLN A 195 17.55 0.89 4.85
N ASP A 196 17.44 2.20 5.10
CA ASP A 196 17.22 2.74 6.44
C ASP A 196 15.83 2.34 6.99
N VAL A 197 14.79 2.41 6.16
CA VAL A 197 13.44 1.92 6.52
C VAL A 197 13.47 0.42 6.83
N GLU A 198 14.11 -0.39 5.97
CA GLU A 198 14.25 -1.84 6.19
C GLU A 198 15.04 -2.19 7.46
N ALA A 199 16.06 -1.40 7.81
CA ALA A 199 16.79 -1.56 9.05
C ALA A 199 15.90 -1.28 10.27
N LEU A 200 15.16 -0.17 10.26
CA LEU A 200 14.22 0.18 11.34
C LEU A 200 13.07 -0.83 11.47
N GLU A 201 12.56 -1.36 10.35
CA GLU A 201 11.53 -2.41 10.35
C GLU A 201 12.04 -3.69 11.01
N ARG A 202 13.27 -4.11 10.70
CA ARG A 202 13.90 -5.26 11.36
C ARG A 202 14.05 -5.06 12.86
N ASP A 203 14.48 -3.88 13.28
CA ASP A 203 14.62 -3.53 14.70
C ASP A 203 13.26 -3.53 15.42
N HIS A 204 12.21 -3.00 14.79
CA HIS A 204 10.85 -3.01 15.35
C HIS A 204 10.29 -4.43 15.49
N VAL A 205 10.47 -5.28 14.48
CA VAL A 205 10.07 -6.70 14.53
C VAL A 205 10.81 -7.44 15.64
N ALA A 206 12.13 -7.22 15.78
CA ALA A 206 12.93 -7.83 16.83
C ALA A 206 12.48 -7.37 18.23
N ASN A 207 12.26 -6.07 18.41
CA ASN A 207 11.76 -5.48 19.66
C ASN A 207 10.39 -6.05 20.06
N THR A 208 9.46 -6.15 19.10
CA THR A 208 8.12 -6.72 19.33
C THR A 208 8.21 -8.21 19.66
N ALA A 209 9.08 -8.97 19.00
CA ALA A 209 9.29 -10.39 19.29
C ALA A 209 9.83 -10.60 20.71
N GLU A 210 10.81 -9.79 21.15
CA GLU A 210 11.35 -9.84 22.51
C GLU A 210 10.27 -9.47 23.55
N TRP A 211 9.50 -8.41 23.29
CA TRP A 211 8.41 -7.99 24.15
C TRP A 211 7.35 -9.09 24.33
N THR A 212 6.90 -9.71 23.22
CA THR A 212 5.89 -10.78 23.27
C THR A 212 6.39 -12.02 24.01
N LEU A 213 7.67 -12.38 23.85
CA LEU A 213 8.27 -13.51 24.57
C LEU A 213 8.31 -13.25 26.07
N LEU A 214 8.81 -12.09 26.49
CA LEU A 214 8.90 -11.71 27.90
C LEU A 214 7.52 -11.62 28.56
N GLN A 215 6.52 -11.08 27.84
CA GLN A 215 5.14 -11.05 28.31
C GLN A 215 4.58 -12.46 28.57
N ARG A 216 4.81 -13.41 27.66
CA ARG A 216 4.38 -14.80 27.84
C ARG A 216 5.10 -15.45 29.03
N GLN A 217 6.40 -15.28 29.14
CA GLN A 217 7.19 -15.83 30.24
C GLN A 217 6.75 -15.25 31.59
N ARG A 218 6.46 -13.94 31.64
CA ARG A 218 5.96 -13.28 32.85
C ARG A 218 4.60 -13.84 33.27
N SER A 219 3.68 -14.01 32.32
CA SER A 219 2.36 -14.60 32.58
C SER A 219 2.45 -16.04 33.10
N VAL A 220 3.39 -16.84 32.60
CA VAL A 220 3.63 -18.20 33.11
C VAL A 220 4.15 -18.16 34.55
N LEU A 221 5.09 -17.27 34.87
CA LEU A 221 5.62 -17.14 36.24
C LEU A 221 4.55 -16.65 37.22
N GLU A 222 3.69 -15.71 36.81
CA GLU A 222 2.58 -15.21 37.63
C GLU A 222 1.49 -16.28 37.89
N THR A 223 1.44 -17.34 37.07
CA THR A 223 0.47 -18.44 37.20
C THR A 223 1.07 -19.71 37.82
N MET A 224 2.37 -19.72 38.17
CA MET A 224 3.01 -20.87 38.80
C MET A 224 2.51 -21.08 40.24
N PRO A 225 2.09 -22.30 40.62
CA PRO A 225 1.70 -22.60 42.00
C PRO A 225 2.93 -22.52 42.92
N THR A 226 2.91 -21.60 43.88
CA THR A 226 3.95 -21.45 44.91
C THR A 226 3.81 -22.55 45.95
N THR A 227 4.87 -23.32 46.19
CA THR A 227 4.90 -24.32 47.26
C THR A 227 5.07 -23.65 48.62
N MET A 228 3.97 -23.67 49.39
CA MET A 228 3.82 -23.55 50.85
C MET A 228 4.52 -22.38 51.57
N ASP A 229 3.70 -21.43 52.04
CA ASP A 229 3.53 -21.23 53.48
C ASP A 229 2.16 -20.59 53.78
N GLY A 230 1.38 -21.26 54.63
CA GLY A 230 0.37 -20.67 55.52
C GLY A 230 -0.79 -19.84 54.94
N ILE A 231 -1.97 -20.47 54.91
CA ILE A 231 -3.30 -19.81 54.99
C ILE A 231 -3.59 -18.77 53.89
N VAL A 232 -4.07 -19.25 52.74
CA VAL A 232 -5.15 -18.55 52.04
C VAL A 232 -6.15 -19.60 51.60
N SER A 233 -7.40 -19.41 52.02
CA SER A 233 -8.56 -20.21 51.65
C SER A 233 -8.62 -20.50 50.16
N PRO A 234 -9.24 -21.62 49.72
CA PRO A 234 -9.43 -21.88 48.31
C PRO A 234 -10.32 -20.77 47.75
N THR A 235 -9.76 -19.85 46.96
CA THR A 235 -10.57 -19.14 45.97
C THR A 235 -10.95 -20.19 44.94
N THR A 236 -12.05 -20.84 45.26
CA THR A 236 -12.80 -21.78 44.44
C THR A 236 -12.94 -21.24 43.03
N THR A 237 -12.95 -22.13 42.04
CA THR A 237 -13.30 -21.85 40.64
C THR A 237 -14.57 -20.98 40.49
N ALA A 238 -15.48 -21.03 41.48
CA ALA A 238 -16.63 -20.15 41.61
C ALA A 238 -16.30 -18.64 41.66
N SER A 239 -15.20 -18.23 42.31
CA SER A 239 -14.79 -16.82 42.40
C SER A 239 -14.29 -16.26 41.06
N ARG A 240 -13.65 -17.09 40.22
CA ARG A 240 -13.20 -16.68 38.88
C ARG A 240 -14.38 -16.54 37.92
N GLU A 241 -15.36 -17.44 37.98
CA GLU A 241 -16.58 -17.35 37.18
C GLU A 241 -17.43 -16.13 37.55
N GLU A 242 -17.57 -15.84 38.85
CA GLU A 242 -18.25 -14.64 39.34
C GLU A 242 -17.53 -13.35 38.90
N GLU A 243 -16.20 -13.32 38.96
CA GLU A 243 -15.40 -12.17 38.52
C GLU A 243 -15.46 -11.99 37.00
N LEU A 244 -15.42 -13.08 36.22
CA LEU A 244 -15.56 -13.03 34.77
C LEU A 244 -16.96 -12.54 34.36
N ALA A 245 -18.00 -12.97 35.08
CA ALA A 245 -19.37 -12.48 34.88
C ALA A 245 -19.48 -10.98 35.19
N ARG A 246 -18.82 -10.50 36.25
CA ARG A 246 -18.74 -9.08 36.61
C ARG A 246 -18.04 -8.27 35.52
N GLN A 247 -16.91 -8.75 35.02
CA GLN A 247 -16.16 -8.13 33.93
C GLN A 247 -16.93 -8.12 32.62
N LYS A 248 -17.64 -9.22 32.28
CA LYS A 248 -18.52 -9.27 31.10
C LYS A 248 -19.64 -8.23 31.18
N LYS A 249 -20.27 -8.06 32.35
CA LYS A 249 -21.30 -7.03 32.57
C LYS A 249 -20.76 -5.62 32.42
N LEU A 250 -19.58 -5.34 32.97
CA LEU A 250 -18.89 -4.06 32.80
C LEU A 250 -18.53 -3.80 31.34
N LEU A 251 -18.01 -4.81 30.64
CA LEU A 251 -17.64 -4.71 29.24
C LEU A 251 -18.87 -4.43 28.37
N LEU A 252 -19.99 -5.12 28.56
CA LEU A 252 -21.22 -4.85 27.82
C LEU A 252 -21.72 -3.40 28.01
N LYS A 253 -21.58 -2.85 29.22
CA LYS A 253 -21.89 -1.44 29.49
C LYS A 253 -20.87 -0.48 28.86
N ALA A 254 -19.59 -0.84 28.79
CA ALA A 254 -18.57 -0.05 28.11
C ALA A 254 -18.78 -0.06 26.58
N LEU A 255 -19.20 -1.20 26.02
CA LEU A 255 -19.47 -1.37 24.60
C LEU A 255 -20.55 -0.40 24.11
N SER A 256 -21.58 -0.12 24.92
CA SER A 256 -22.64 0.83 24.54
C SER A 256 -22.18 2.28 24.42
N HIS A 257 -21.03 2.64 25.00
CA HIS A 257 -20.48 4.00 24.90
C HIS A 257 -19.39 4.10 23.83
N ASN A 258 -18.44 3.17 23.80
CA ASN A 258 -17.40 3.11 22.77
C ASN A 258 -16.95 1.66 22.53
N ALA A 259 -17.64 0.96 21.63
CA ALA A 259 -17.45 -0.47 21.42
C ALA A 259 -16.03 -0.87 20.98
N ALA A 260 -15.34 -0.04 20.20
CA ALA A 260 -14.03 -0.41 19.69
C ALA A 260 -12.93 -0.21 20.73
N GLN A 261 -12.93 0.92 21.44
CA GLN A 261 -11.98 1.16 22.54
C GLN A 261 -12.21 0.21 23.72
N ALA A 262 -13.48 -0.12 24.00
CA ALA A 262 -13.83 -1.10 25.03
C ALA A 262 -13.35 -2.52 24.67
N LEU A 263 -13.50 -2.94 23.41
CA LEU A 263 -13.01 -4.24 22.96
C LEU A 263 -11.47 -4.27 22.84
N GLU A 264 -10.85 -3.15 22.48
CA GLU A 264 -9.38 -2.99 22.46
C GLU A 264 -8.76 -3.18 23.84
N ALA A 265 -9.36 -2.56 24.86
CA ALA A 265 -8.93 -2.69 26.26
C ALA A 265 -9.36 -4.02 26.91
N ALA A 266 -10.22 -4.80 26.26
CA ALA A 266 -10.73 -6.05 26.82
C ALA A 266 -9.64 -7.13 26.93
N ALA A 267 -9.78 -7.99 27.95
CA ALA A 267 -8.97 -9.18 28.12
C ALA A 267 -9.08 -10.11 26.90
N ALA A 268 -8.04 -10.92 26.66
CA ALA A 268 -7.96 -11.82 25.51
C ALA A 268 -9.14 -12.81 25.44
N GLU A 269 -9.65 -13.26 26.58
CA GLU A 269 -10.80 -14.15 26.68
C GLU A 269 -12.05 -13.53 26.04
N PHE A 270 -12.32 -12.24 26.26
CA PHE A 270 -13.46 -11.54 25.68
C PHE A 270 -13.27 -11.19 24.20
N LYS A 271 -12.02 -10.99 23.76
CA LYS A 271 -11.69 -10.84 22.33
C LYS A 271 -11.84 -12.15 21.54
N ALA A 272 -11.91 -13.28 22.24
CA ALA A 272 -12.16 -14.60 21.65
C ALA A 272 -13.63 -15.06 21.79
N ASP A 273 -14.45 -14.38 22.60
CA ASP A 273 -15.87 -14.70 22.78
C ASP A 273 -16.70 -14.19 21.57
N PRO A 274 -17.32 -15.08 20.78
CA PRO A 274 -18.08 -14.71 19.60
C PRO A 274 -19.29 -13.82 19.91
N GLU A 275 -19.95 -14.00 21.07
CA GLU A 275 -21.15 -13.23 21.43
C GLU A 275 -20.78 -11.78 21.73
N ILE A 276 -19.69 -11.57 22.48
CA ILE A 276 -19.21 -10.23 22.83
C ILE A 276 -18.71 -9.51 21.57
N VAL A 277 -17.97 -10.19 20.71
CA VAL A 277 -17.46 -9.60 19.47
C VAL A 277 -18.62 -9.28 18.52
N LYS A 278 -19.61 -10.15 18.40
CA LYS A 278 -20.83 -9.91 17.59
C LYS A 278 -21.59 -8.68 18.08
N GLU A 279 -21.76 -8.54 19.39
CA GLU A 279 -22.41 -7.37 19.99
C GLU A 279 -21.58 -6.09 19.80
N ALA A 280 -20.26 -6.17 19.92
CA ALA A 280 -19.37 -5.05 19.64
C ALA A 280 -19.43 -4.61 18.17
N VAL A 281 -19.48 -5.57 17.23
CA VAL A 281 -19.65 -5.29 15.79
C VAL A 281 -21.02 -4.70 15.49
N ARG A 282 -22.08 -5.13 16.18
CA ARG A 282 -23.43 -4.54 16.05
C ARG A 282 -23.42 -3.05 16.38
N LEU A 283 -22.68 -2.67 17.42
CA LEU A 283 -22.58 -1.29 17.86
C LEU A 283 -21.60 -0.51 16.96
N ASN A 284 -20.55 -1.15 16.46
CA ASN A 284 -19.47 -0.47 15.77
C ASN A 284 -18.70 -1.32 14.73
N ASP A 285 -18.68 -0.85 13.48
CA ASP A 285 -18.12 -1.57 12.31
C ASP A 285 -16.64 -1.94 12.43
N TRP A 286 -15.84 -1.11 13.12
CA TRP A 286 -14.40 -1.33 13.27
C TRP A 286 -14.03 -2.19 14.48
N ALA A 287 -14.99 -2.58 15.33
CA ALA A 287 -14.73 -3.39 16.50
C ALA A 287 -14.09 -4.74 16.14
N LEU A 288 -14.44 -5.32 14.99
CA LEU A 288 -13.89 -6.61 14.55
C LEU A 288 -12.36 -6.58 14.46
N LYS A 289 -11.72 -5.43 14.18
CA LYS A 289 -10.25 -5.29 14.14
C LYS A 289 -9.56 -5.79 15.42
N HIS A 290 -10.22 -5.60 16.57
CA HIS A 290 -9.67 -5.91 17.90
C HIS A 290 -10.01 -7.34 18.37
N ALA A 291 -10.82 -8.08 17.60
CA ALA A 291 -11.10 -9.47 17.89
C ALA A 291 -9.85 -10.33 17.69
N SER A 292 -9.79 -11.43 18.45
CA SER A 292 -8.70 -12.40 18.36
C SER A 292 -8.54 -12.96 16.94
N THR A 293 -7.30 -13.23 16.53
CA THR A 293 -7.02 -13.76 15.19
C THR A 293 -7.75 -15.08 14.89
N PRO A 294 -7.89 -16.06 15.82
CA PRO A 294 -8.61 -17.29 15.53
C PRO A 294 -10.07 -17.05 15.15
N LEU A 295 -10.72 -16.08 15.82
CA LEU A 295 -12.11 -15.72 15.56
C LEU A 295 -12.26 -14.98 14.22
N ARG A 296 -11.30 -14.11 13.86
CA ARG A 296 -11.28 -13.41 12.55
C ARG A 296 -10.99 -14.32 11.36
N SER A 297 -10.34 -15.47 11.59
CA SER A 297 -10.15 -16.52 10.57
C SER A 297 -11.28 -17.55 10.52
N ASN A 298 -12.21 -17.52 11.49
CA ASN A 298 -13.31 -18.47 11.56
C ASN A 298 -14.39 -18.14 10.53
N GLN A 299 -14.43 -18.91 9.44
CA GLN A 299 -15.35 -18.70 8.33
C GLN A 299 -16.83 -18.80 8.73
N ALA A 300 -17.18 -19.67 9.69
CA ALA A 300 -18.56 -19.83 10.15
C ALA A 300 -19.04 -18.56 10.87
N PHE A 301 -18.20 -18.03 11.77
CA PHE A 301 -18.48 -16.81 12.49
C PHE A 301 -18.55 -15.58 11.55
N VAL A 302 -17.60 -15.46 10.62
CA VAL A 302 -17.59 -14.35 9.64
C VAL A 302 -18.85 -14.39 8.75
N LYS A 303 -19.26 -15.57 8.27
CA LYS A 303 -20.51 -15.73 7.50
C LYS A 303 -21.74 -15.38 8.35
N GLU A 304 -21.75 -15.75 9.63
CA GLU A 304 -22.83 -15.39 10.56
C GLU A 304 -22.92 -13.87 10.77
N LEU A 305 -21.78 -13.18 10.91
CA LEU A 305 -21.72 -11.72 11.00
C LEU A 305 -22.26 -11.05 9.73
N ILE A 306 -21.87 -11.51 8.55
CA ILE A 306 -22.38 -11.00 7.27
C ILE A 306 -23.89 -11.18 7.17
N LYS A 307 -24.40 -12.35 7.56
CA LYS A 307 -25.84 -12.65 7.56
C LYS A 307 -26.61 -11.80 8.56
N SER A 308 -26.04 -11.56 9.74
CA SER A 308 -26.68 -10.79 10.82
C SER A 308 -26.61 -9.29 10.55
N PHE A 309 -25.54 -8.82 9.90
CA PHE A 309 -25.28 -7.40 9.63
C PHE A 309 -24.96 -7.14 8.14
N PRO A 310 -25.96 -7.25 7.24
CA PRO A 310 -25.82 -7.03 5.81
C PRO A 310 -25.07 -5.74 5.41
N THR A 311 -25.39 -4.62 6.05
CA THR A 311 -24.83 -3.30 5.74
C THR A 311 -23.36 -3.15 6.15
N ARG A 312 -22.82 -4.09 6.92
CA ARG A 312 -21.47 -4.07 7.48
C ARG A 312 -20.56 -5.11 6.83
N ALA A 313 -21.04 -5.85 5.83
CA ALA A 313 -20.32 -6.93 5.18
C ALA A 313 -18.94 -6.50 4.63
N LYS A 314 -18.86 -5.28 4.07
CA LYS A 314 -17.60 -4.66 3.63
C LYS A 314 -16.57 -4.55 4.76
N HIS A 315 -16.96 -4.04 5.91
CA HIS A 315 -16.08 -3.90 7.08
C HIS A 315 -15.73 -5.25 7.70
N VAL A 316 -16.68 -6.19 7.71
CA VAL A 316 -16.43 -7.56 8.19
C VAL A 316 -15.35 -8.23 7.34
N LEU A 317 -15.43 -8.17 6.01
CA LEU A 317 -14.38 -8.71 5.13
C LEU A 317 -13.05 -8.00 5.32
N ARG A 318 -13.03 -6.66 5.45
CA ARG A 318 -11.82 -5.87 5.67
C ARG A 318 -10.96 -6.36 6.83
N TYR A 319 -11.60 -6.78 7.92
CA TYR A 319 -10.89 -7.22 9.13
C TYR A 319 -10.84 -8.75 9.30
N SER A 320 -11.51 -9.50 8.43
CA SER A 320 -11.38 -10.96 8.37
C SER A 320 -10.00 -11.37 7.85
N VAL A 321 -9.52 -12.53 8.29
CA VAL A 321 -8.23 -13.07 7.85
C VAL A 321 -8.50 -14.33 7.03
N ALA A 322 -7.88 -14.42 5.85
CA ALA A 322 -8.00 -15.58 4.96
C ALA A 322 -9.46 -15.97 4.64
N ALA A 323 -10.28 -14.99 4.24
CA ALA A 323 -11.66 -15.26 3.83
C ALA A 323 -11.69 -16.26 2.66
N ALA A 324 -12.45 -17.33 2.80
CA ALA A 324 -12.66 -18.31 1.73
C ALA A 324 -13.60 -17.73 0.65
N LYS A 325 -13.54 -18.30 -0.56
CA LYS A 325 -14.39 -17.89 -1.70
C LYS A 325 -15.86 -17.78 -1.31
N ASP A 326 -16.40 -18.78 -0.63
CA ASP A 326 -17.81 -18.79 -0.20
C ASP A 326 -18.17 -17.64 0.75
N THR A 327 -17.23 -17.24 1.61
CA THR A 327 -17.42 -16.13 2.55
C THR A 327 -17.43 -14.81 1.80
N VAL A 328 -16.54 -14.66 0.81
CA VAL A 328 -16.51 -13.51 -0.10
C VAL A 328 -17.81 -13.43 -0.91
N LEU A 329 -18.25 -14.55 -1.49
CA LEU A 329 -19.51 -14.65 -2.23
C LEU A 329 -20.71 -14.25 -1.35
N ALA A 330 -20.74 -14.68 -0.09
CA ALA A 330 -21.80 -14.28 0.85
C ALA A 330 -21.80 -12.77 1.11
N ALA A 331 -20.62 -12.14 1.21
CA ALA A 331 -20.50 -10.70 1.42
C ALA A 331 -20.90 -9.88 0.19
N VAL A 332 -20.37 -10.20 -0.99
CA VAL A 332 -20.61 -9.43 -2.22
C VAL A 332 -22.05 -9.50 -2.70
N ARG A 333 -22.74 -10.61 -2.42
CA ARG A 333 -24.18 -10.76 -2.70
C ARG A 333 -25.06 -9.83 -1.86
N VAL A 334 -24.54 -9.41 -0.71
CA VAL A 334 -25.27 -8.55 0.23
C VAL A 334 -24.82 -7.09 0.09
N GLN A 335 -23.53 -6.85 -0.16
CA GLN A 335 -22.93 -5.54 -0.36
C GLN A 335 -21.83 -5.63 -1.43
N GLY A 336 -22.09 -5.19 -2.65
CA GLY A 336 -21.19 -5.32 -3.81
C GLY A 336 -19.84 -4.65 -3.61
N GLU A 337 -19.80 -3.50 -2.91
CA GLU A 337 -18.55 -2.83 -2.53
C GLU A 337 -17.62 -3.67 -1.65
N ALA A 338 -18.10 -4.75 -1.03
CA ALA A 338 -17.26 -5.65 -0.24
C ALA A 338 -16.17 -6.32 -1.10
N LEU A 339 -16.30 -6.29 -2.43
CA LEU A 339 -15.28 -6.73 -3.39
C LEU A 339 -13.93 -6.02 -3.18
N GLU A 340 -13.92 -4.78 -2.67
CA GLU A 340 -12.70 -4.02 -2.34
C GLU A 340 -11.71 -4.84 -1.47
N PHE A 341 -12.24 -5.62 -0.53
CA PHE A 341 -11.46 -6.40 0.45
C PHE A 341 -11.39 -7.89 0.10
N ALA A 342 -11.79 -8.29 -1.11
CA ALA A 342 -11.85 -9.68 -1.54
C ALA A 342 -10.47 -10.30 -1.87
N GLY A 343 -9.36 -9.55 -1.73
CA GLY A 343 -8.01 -10.05 -2.00
C GLY A 343 -7.88 -10.63 -3.40
N GLN A 344 -7.46 -11.90 -3.50
CA GLN A 344 -7.34 -12.62 -4.77
C GLN A 344 -8.67 -12.82 -5.51
N PHE A 345 -9.81 -12.80 -4.82
CA PHE A 345 -11.12 -13.01 -5.43
C PHE A 345 -11.65 -11.78 -6.19
N ARG A 346 -10.88 -10.68 -6.21
CA ARG A 346 -11.09 -9.54 -7.13
C ARG A 346 -10.87 -9.93 -8.60
N ASP A 347 -10.20 -11.05 -8.82
CA ASP A 347 -9.93 -11.63 -10.14
C ASP A 347 -10.70 -12.95 -10.38
N ASP A 348 -11.69 -13.27 -9.53
CA ASP A 348 -12.57 -14.43 -9.69
C ASP A 348 -13.88 -14.00 -10.36
N ASP A 349 -14.16 -14.58 -11.53
CA ASP A 349 -15.28 -14.19 -12.40
C ASP A 349 -16.63 -14.26 -11.66
N GLU A 350 -16.84 -15.28 -10.83
CA GLU A 350 -18.09 -15.50 -10.09
C GLU A 350 -18.29 -14.45 -8.98
N CYS A 351 -17.23 -14.16 -8.22
CA CYS A 351 -17.24 -13.12 -7.19
C CYS A 351 -17.50 -11.74 -7.80
N VAL A 352 -16.80 -11.39 -8.88
CA VAL A 352 -16.94 -10.09 -9.55
C VAL A 352 -18.32 -9.94 -10.19
N LEU A 353 -18.80 -10.94 -10.93
CA LEU A 353 -20.14 -10.89 -11.53
C LEU A 353 -21.23 -10.80 -10.46
N SER A 354 -21.09 -11.52 -9.34
CA SER A 354 -22.03 -11.43 -8.22
C SER A 354 -22.03 -10.04 -7.59
N ALA A 355 -20.85 -9.43 -7.41
CA ALA A 355 -20.70 -8.08 -6.88
C ALA A 355 -21.32 -7.02 -7.80
N VAL A 356 -21.01 -7.09 -9.11
CA VAL A 356 -21.52 -6.16 -10.14
C VAL A 356 -23.05 -6.26 -10.29
N ARG A 357 -23.60 -7.47 -10.19
CA ARG A 357 -25.07 -7.67 -10.21
C ARG A 357 -25.77 -7.01 -9.02
N GLN A 358 -25.10 -6.95 -7.88
CA GLN A 358 -25.60 -6.31 -6.66
C GLN A 358 -25.41 -4.79 -6.73
N ASP A 359 -24.21 -4.33 -7.08
CA ASP A 359 -23.86 -2.93 -7.30
C ASP A 359 -22.92 -2.79 -8.49
N ALA A 360 -23.38 -2.10 -9.54
CA ALA A 360 -22.63 -1.87 -10.76
C ALA A 360 -21.29 -1.15 -10.53
N HIS A 361 -21.18 -0.29 -9.51
CA HIS A 361 -19.92 0.40 -9.18
C HIS A 361 -18.87 -0.51 -8.56
N ALA A 362 -19.24 -1.72 -8.11
CA ALA A 362 -18.30 -2.71 -7.62
C ALA A 362 -17.23 -3.08 -8.67
N LEU A 363 -17.52 -2.86 -9.96
CA LEU A 363 -16.57 -3.03 -11.07
C LEU A 363 -15.23 -2.31 -10.83
N GLN A 364 -15.24 -1.16 -10.13
CA GLN A 364 -14.01 -0.40 -9.83
C GLN A 364 -13.00 -1.19 -8.98
N HIS A 365 -13.49 -2.18 -8.23
CA HIS A 365 -12.69 -3.03 -7.36
C HIS A 365 -12.30 -4.36 -8.03
N ALA A 366 -12.77 -4.66 -9.24
CA ALA A 366 -12.32 -5.85 -9.95
C ALA A 366 -10.84 -5.71 -10.40
N SER A 367 -10.23 -6.82 -10.81
CA SER A 367 -8.92 -6.82 -11.46
C SER A 367 -8.95 -6.08 -12.80
N ASP A 368 -7.79 -5.66 -13.31
CA ASP A 368 -7.72 -5.04 -14.63
C ASP A 368 -8.21 -5.97 -15.75
N ARG A 369 -7.97 -7.29 -15.61
CA ARG A 369 -8.49 -8.33 -16.52
C ARG A 369 -10.01 -8.26 -16.59
N LEU A 370 -10.69 -8.26 -15.45
CA LEU A 370 -12.16 -8.28 -15.39
C LEU A 370 -12.80 -6.91 -15.64
N ARG A 371 -12.06 -5.83 -15.41
CA ARG A 371 -12.47 -4.49 -15.85
C ARG A 371 -12.40 -4.30 -17.36
N ALA A 372 -11.54 -5.06 -18.05
CA ALA A 372 -11.47 -5.12 -19.51
C ALA A 372 -12.36 -6.23 -20.10
N ASP A 373 -12.91 -7.10 -19.25
CA ASP A 373 -13.79 -8.16 -19.68
C ASP A 373 -15.11 -7.58 -20.16
N LYS A 374 -15.36 -7.84 -21.44
CA LYS A 374 -16.47 -7.27 -22.17
C LYS A 374 -17.82 -7.69 -21.59
N TRP A 375 -17.95 -8.94 -21.15
CA TRP A 375 -19.17 -9.47 -20.56
C TRP A 375 -19.46 -8.83 -19.21
N VAL A 376 -18.43 -8.68 -18.37
CA VAL A 376 -18.56 -8.03 -17.05
C VAL A 376 -18.94 -6.56 -17.19
N ILE A 377 -18.33 -5.84 -18.14
CA ILE A 377 -18.67 -4.43 -18.44
C ILE A 377 -20.12 -4.31 -18.91
N LEU A 378 -20.56 -5.18 -19.84
CA LEU A 378 -21.94 -5.17 -20.33
C LEU A 378 -22.94 -5.41 -19.18
N GLU A 379 -22.66 -6.37 -18.29
CA GLU A 379 -23.46 -6.60 -17.10
C GLU A 379 -23.51 -5.35 -16.20
N ALA A 380 -22.36 -4.71 -15.93
CA ALA A 380 -22.29 -3.50 -15.12
C ALA A 380 -23.06 -2.32 -15.72
N VAL A 381 -22.88 -2.08 -17.02
CA VAL A 381 -23.51 -0.97 -17.77
C VAL A 381 -25.01 -1.18 -17.89
N SER A 382 -25.47 -2.43 -18.03
CA SER A 382 -26.89 -2.75 -18.04
C SER A 382 -27.58 -2.39 -16.72
N LYS A 383 -26.87 -2.50 -15.60
CA LYS A 383 -27.34 -2.11 -14.26
C LYS A 383 -27.24 -0.62 -14.02
N ASN A 384 -26.07 -0.04 -14.33
CA ASN A 384 -25.86 1.40 -14.23
C ASN A 384 -24.83 1.87 -15.26
N ARG A 385 -25.27 2.70 -16.20
CA ARG A 385 -24.40 3.26 -17.24
C ARG A 385 -23.20 4.02 -16.67
N SER A 386 -23.31 4.63 -15.49
CA SER A 386 -22.18 5.34 -14.87
C SER A 386 -21.04 4.43 -14.44
N ALA A 387 -21.26 3.11 -14.34
CA ALA A 387 -20.22 2.13 -14.06
C ALA A 387 -19.18 2.04 -15.18
N LEU A 388 -19.52 2.49 -16.40
CA LEU A 388 -18.62 2.51 -17.55
C LEU A 388 -17.32 3.29 -17.28
N LYS A 389 -17.37 4.32 -16.41
CA LYS A 389 -16.19 5.10 -16.01
C LYS A 389 -15.08 4.25 -15.35
N HIS A 390 -15.41 3.03 -14.91
CA HIS A 390 -14.47 2.10 -14.29
C HIS A 390 -13.86 1.10 -15.28
N ALA A 391 -14.35 1.03 -16.52
CA ALA A 391 -13.70 0.28 -17.59
C ALA A 391 -12.43 1.02 -18.08
N PRO A 392 -11.49 0.35 -18.77
CA PRO A 392 -10.38 1.00 -19.45
C PRO A 392 -10.86 2.06 -20.45
N SER A 393 -10.08 3.14 -20.63
CA SER A 393 -10.43 4.28 -21.49
C SER A 393 -10.83 3.86 -22.92
N ASP A 394 -10.17 2.83 -23.46
CA ASP A 394 -10.44 2.26 -24.79
C ASP A 394 -11.88 1.73 -24.93
N LEU A 395 -12.50 1.32 -23.82
CA LEU A 395 -13.86 0.79 -23.77
C LEU A 395 -14.89 1.82 -23.29
N GLN A 396 -14.45 2.95 -22.73
CA GLN A 396 -15.34 4.03 -22.27
C GLN A 396 -15.96 4.82 -23.44
N GLY A 397 -15.25 4.92 -24.56
CA GLY A 397 -15.67 5.68 -25.75
C GLY A 397 -16.43 4.87 -26.81
N LEU A 398 -16.46 3.54 -26.69
CA LEU A 398 -17.24 2.68 -27.59
C LEU A 398 -18.72 2.87 -27.26
N GLY A 399 -19.54 3.17 -28.26
CA GLY A 399 -20.99 3.14 -28.13
C GLY A 399 -21.45 1.71 -27.86
N LEU A 400 -21.38 1.26 -26.61
CA LEU A 400 -21.63 -0.12 -26.16
C LEU A 400 -23.00 -0.69 -26.53
N TYR A 401 -23.89 0.12 -27.10
CA TYR A 401 -25.23 -0.27 -27.55
C TYR A 401 -25.39 -0.40 -29.07
N LYS A 402 -24.41 0.02 -29.89
CA LYS A 402 -24.55 -0.01 -31.36
C LYS A 402 -23.66 -1.04 -32.07
N ASP A 403 -22.53 -1.42 -31.48
CA ASP A 403 -21.52 -2.23 -32.18
C ASP A 403 -21.32 -3.64 -31.58
N TRP A 404 -22.23 -4.11 -30.71
CA TRP A 404 -22.07 -5.34 -29.92
C TRP A 404 -23.31 -6.23 -29.91
#